data_AF-A0A1G3Q9I9-F1
#
_entry.id   AF-A0A1G3Q9I9-F1
#
_cell.length_a   1.000
_cell.length_b   1.000
_cell.length_c   1.000
_cell.angle_alpha   90.00
_cell.angle_beta   90.00
_cell.angle_gamma   90.00
#
_symmetry.space_group_name_H-M   'P 1'
#
loop_
_entity.id
_entity.type
_entity.pdbx_description
1 polymer ?
#
loop_
_entity_poly.entity_id
_entity_poly.type
_entity_poly.pdbx_seq_one_letter_code
_entity_poly.pdbx_strand_id
1 'polypeptide(L)'
;MNKWTKLSIEYANQKSYLDDLFHVYPTIPDGIREINNKIWGNAQKAFKSKNNKELLSELLKLDLFPIKESYIAYLKRDNTAIERNPKTVNRLCGRLYEMGLDKIYERCSEPKETNRQIGPMFKDWLRNKSLGIDPVDIDTFTSNNKDAVLDASDKAMMDFAKKELNYNRDKGLDLVARFNKKHIIGEAKFLTDMGGHQHTQFDDAIATIEERNVKAIQIAILDGVLYIPGGSKMYKYVSNEYMKHNIMSALVLREFLYQL
;
A
#
# COMPACT_ATOMS: atom_id res chain seq x y z
N MET A 1 -18.09 20.81 -6.85
CA MET A 1 -17.30 19.67 -6.33
C MET A 1 -18.29 18.58 -5.97
N ASN A 2 -17.95 17.32 -6.22
CA ASN A 2 -18.73 16.15 -5.88
C ASN A 2 -19.02 16.18 -4.37
N LYS A 3 -20.26 15.84 -3.98
CA LYS A 3 -20.72 15.88 -2.59
C LYS A 3 -19.77 15.11 -1.65
N TRP A 4 -19.29 13.95 -2.09
CA TRP A 4 -18.45 13.07 -1.29
C TRP A 4 -17.02 13.59 -1.11
N THR A 5 -16.47 14.21 -2.15
CA THR A 5 -15.18 14.92 -2.05
C THR A 5 -15.29 16.09 -1.09
N LYS A 6 -16.38 16.86 -1.17
CA LYS A 6 -16.65 17.98 -0.26
C LYS A 6 -16.76 17.50 1.19
N LEU A 7 -17.56 16.47 1.44
CA LEU A 7 -17.70 15.88 2.77
C LEU A 7 -16.38 15.36 3.31
N SER A 8 -15.55 14.74 2.47
CA SER A 8 -14.23 14.24 2.88
C SER A 8 -13.29 15.38 3.28
N ILE A 9 -13.29 16.48 2.54
CA ILE A 9 -12.52 17.69 2.90
C ILE A 9 -13.06 18.30 4.20
N GLU A 10 -14.38 18.44 4.35
CA GLU A 10 -14.98 18.99 5.56
C GLU A 10 -14.67 18.13 6.79
N TYR A 11 -14.83 16.80 6.66
CA TYR A 11 -14.48 15.84 7.71
C TYR A 11 -13.01 15.97 8.10
N ALA A 12 -12.10 15.96 7.12
CA ALA A 12 -10.66 16.04 7.34
C ALA A 12 -10.22 17.29 8.12
N ASN A 13 -10.96 18.39 7.99
CA ASN A 13 -10.59 19.69 8.57
C ASN A 13 -11.42 20.09 9.80
N GLN A 14 -12.52 19.39 10.11
CA GLN A 14 -13.46 19.80 11.16
C GLN A 14 -13.77 18.70 12.19
N LYS A 15 -13.26 17.47 12.00
CA LYS A 15 -13.56 16.31 12.83
C LYS A 15 -12.28 15.58 13.25
N SER A 16 -12.45 14.50 14.02
CA SER A 16 -11.43 13.54 14.46
C SER A 16 -10.87 12.68 13.33
N TYR A 17 -10.55 13.28 12.18
CA TYR A 17 -10.20 12.57 10.95
C TYR A 17 -9.09 11.54 11.13
N LEU A 18 -8.00 11.91 11.80
CA LEU A 18 -6.87 10.99 12.00
C LEU A 18 -7.20 9.88 13.01
N ASP A 19 -8.00 10.17 14.04
CA ASP A 19 -8.44 9.17 15.01
C ASP A 19 -9.39 8.16 14.35
N ASP A 20 -10.28 8.63 13.49
CA ASP A 20 -11.21 7.76 12.77
C ASP A 20 -10.48 6.96 11.67
N LEU A 21 -9.49 7.57 11.01
CA LEU A 21 -8.61 6.86 10.08
C LEU A 21 -7.78 5.78 10.77
N PHE A 22 -7.47 5.92 12.06
CA PHE A 22 -6.78 4.87 12.81
C PHE A 22 -7.58 3.56 12.85
N HIS A 23 -8.91 3.62 12.74
CA HIS A 23 -9.74 2.42 12.62
C HIS A 23 -9.63 1.76 11.24
N VAL A 24 -9.27 2.52 10.21
CA VAL A 24 -9.04 2.01 8.83
C VAL A 24 -7.60 1.55 8.64
N TYR A 25 -6.64 2.33 9.15
CA TYR A 25 -5.21 2.13 9.01
C TYR A 25 -4.53 2.17 10.39
N PRO A 26 -4.75 1.15 11.24
CA PRO A 26 -4.20 1.13 12.60
C PRO A 26 -2.67 1.11 12.55
N THR A 27 -2.01 1.81 13.49
CA THR A 27 -0.57 1.61 13.64
C THR A 27 -0.34 0.19 14.15
N ILE A 28 0.49 -0.56 13.43
CA ILE A 28 0.97 -1.84 13.93
C ILE A 28 2.02 -1.47 15.00
N PRO A 29 1.90 -1.94 16.26
CA PRO A 29 2.95 -1.74 17.24
C PRO A 29 4.27 -2.22 16.62
N ASP A 30 5.26 -1.34 16.56
CA ASP A 30 6.56 -1.62 15.96
C ASP A 30 7.29 -2.67 16.78
N GLY A 31 6.97 -3.95 16.53
CA GLY A 31 7.81 -5.06 16.93
C GLY A 31 9.08 -5.06 16.08
N ILE A 32 10.20 -5.47 16.68
CA ILE A 32 11.39 -5.81 15.89
C ILE A 32 11.03 -6.91 14.88
N ARG A 33 11.49 -6.78 13.65
CA ARG A 33 11.40 -7.84 12.65
C ARG A 33 12.18 -9.05 13.14
N GLU A 34 11.54 -10.21 13.11
CA GLU A 34 12.22 -11.45 13.41
C GLU A 34 13.29 -11.72 12.32
N ILE A 35 14.53 -11.89 12.76
CA ILE A 35 15.64 -12.23 11.89
C ILE A 35 15.86 -13.74 12.00
N ASN A 36 16.02 -14.41 10.86
CA ASN A 36 16.37 -15.82 10.84
C ASN A 36 17.70 -16.05 11.59
N ASN A 37 17.62 -16.75 12.73
CA ASN A 37 18.77 -16.99 13.61
C ASN A 37 19.94 -17.70 12.92
N LYS A 38 19.68 -18.55 11.92
CA LYS A 38 20.74 -19.24 11.16
C LYS A 38 21.49 -18.26 10.26
N ILE A 39 20.76 -17.43 9.51
CA ILE A 39 21.35 -16.40 8.65
C ILE A 39 22.16 -15.41 9.50
N TRP A 40 21.57 -14.96 10.61
CA TRP A 40 22.26 -14.04 11.52
C TRP A 40 23.52 -14.66 12.13
N GLY A 41 23.45 -15.90 12.61
CA GLY A 41 24.61 -16.62 13.15
C GLY A 41 25.75 -16.75 12.13
N ASN A 42 25.43 -16.96 10.85
CA ASN A 42 26.42 -16.97 9.78
C ASN A 42 27.02 -15.58 9.53
N ALA A 43 26.19 -14.54 9.46
CA ALA A 43 26.64 -13.16 9.33
C ALA A 43 27.56 -12.74 10.48
N GLN A 44 27.23 -13.10 11.72
CA GLN A 44 28.08 -12.85 12.90
C GLN A 44 29.45 -13.53 12.80
N LYS A 45 29.49 -14.80 12.37
CA LYS A 45 30.75 -15.52 12.16
C LYS A 45 31.60 -14.83 11.08
N ALA A 46 31.00 -14.52 9.94
CA ALA A 46 31.66 -13.85 8.83
C ALA A 46 32.20 -12.47 9.22
N PHE A 47 31.44 -11.71 10.02
CA PHE A 47 31.87 -10.42 10.55
C PHE A 47 33.13 -10.57 11.43
N LYS A 48 33.10 -11.51 12.38
CA LYS A 48 34.23 -11.75 13.30
C LYS A 48 35.48 -12.24 12.56
N SER A 49 35.32 -13.06 11.53
CA SER A 49 36.42 -13.53 10.69
C SER A 49 36.85 -12.55 9.60
N LYS A 50 36.24 -11.35 9.53
CA LYS A 50 36.43 -10.36 8.46
C LYS A 50 36.26 -10.93 7.03
N ASN A 51 35.35 -11.89 6.86
CA ASN A 51 35.04 -12.46 5.55
C ASN A 51 33.97 -11.61 4.85
N ASN A 52 34.43 -10.64 4.05
CA ASN A 52 33.56 -9.66 3.37
C ASN A 52 32.51 -10.31 2.45
N LYS A 53 32.91 -11.35 1.70
CA LYS A 53 32.03 -12.02 0.74
C LYS A 53 30.88 -12.73 1.45
N GLU A 54 31.23 -13.52 2.46
CA GLU A 54 30.27 -14.28 3.25
C GLU A 54 29.35 -13.34 4.05
N LEU A 55 29.93 -12.29 4.67
CA LEU A 55 29.18 -11.29 5.43
C LEU A 55 28.12 -10.63 4.55
N LEU A 56 28.51 -10.17 3.37
CA LEU A 56 27.60 -9.50 2.45
C LEU A 56 26.53 -10.47 1.91
N SER A 57 26.92 -11.68 1.54
CA SER A 57 26.02 -12.73 1.06
C SER A 57 24.94 -13.07 2.08
N GLU A 58 25.29 -13.25 3.35
CA GLU A 58 24.33 -13.54 4.41
C GLU A 58 23.41 -12.36 4.71
N LEU A 59 23.94 -11.13 4.82
CA LEU A 59 23.12 -9.95 5.08
C LEU A 59 22.16 -9.63 3.92
N LEU A 60 22.53 -9.92 2.66
CA LEU A 60 21.65 -9.72 1.51
C LEU A 60 20.42 -10.64 1.51
N LYS A 61 20.48 -11.79 2.21
CA LYS A 61 19.35 -12.70 2.39
C LYS A 61 18.30 -12.17 3.37
N LEU A 62 18.65 -11.18 4.20
CA LEU A 62 17.71 -10.55 5.11
C LEU A 62 16.77 -9.60 4.37
N ASP A 63 15.55 -9.49 4.86
CA ASP A 63 14.53 -8.63 4.28
C ASP A 63 14.98 -7.15 4.21
N LEU A 64 15.68 -6.67 5.25
CA LEU A 64 16.26 -5.34 5.31
C LEU A 64 17.78 -5.43 5.38
N PHE A 65 18.43 -4.61 4.56
CA PHE A 65 19.88 -4.47 4.57
C PHE A 65 20.26 -3.25 5.44
N PRO A 66 21.30 -3.33 6.28
CA PRO A 66 21.56 -2.33 7.32
C PRO A 66 22.03 -0.96 6.80
N ILE A 67 22.37 -0.86 5.50
CA ILE A 67 22.86 0.35 4.85
C ILE A 67 21.94 0.68 3.66
N LYS A 68 21.41 1.91 3.63
CA LYS A 68 20.66 2.43 2.47
C LYS A 68 21.65 2.88 1.39
N GLU A 69 21.89 2.03 0.39
CA GLU A 69 22.78 2.33 -0.73
C GLU A 69 22.28 1.70 -2.03
N SER A 70 22.40 2.43 -3.15
CA SER A 70 21.82 2.05 -4.45
C SER A 70 22.35 0.72 -4.99
N TYR A 71 23.62 0.38 -4.74
CA TYR A 71 24.22 -0.87 -5.19
C TYR A 71 23.65 -2.12 -4.52
N ILE A 72 23.06 -1.99 -3.33
CA ILE A 72 22.48 -3.14 -2.60
C ILE A 72 21.34 -3.78 -3.39
N ALA A 73 20.51 -2.96 -4.06
CA ALA A 73 19.42 -3.47 -4.88
C ALA A 73 19.92 -4.34 -6.05
N TYR A 74 21.06 -3.98 -6.64
CA TYR A 74 21.70 -4.76 -7.69
C TYR A 74 22.26 -6.07 -7.14
N LEU A 75 23.02 -6.00 -6.03
CA LEU A 75 23.63 -7.17 -5.40
C LEU A 75 22.59 -8.19 -4.91
N LYS A 76 21.43 -7.74 -4.40
CA LYS A 76 20.33 -8.63 -4.02
C LYS A 76 19.74 -9.41 -5.21
N ARG A 77 19.72 -8.81 -6.41
CA ARG A 77 19.16 -9.44 -7.62
C ARG A 77 20.18 -10.36 -8.30
N ASP A 78 21.46 -10.04 -8.19
CA ASP A 78 22.55 -10.82 -8.77
C ASP A 78 23.66 -11.02 -7.73
N ASN A 79 23.56 -12.12 -7.00
CA ASN A 79 24.56 -12.49 -5.97
C ASN A 79 25.95 -12.75 -6.57
N THR A 80 26.06 -13.13 -7.84
CA THR A 80 27.36 -13.36 -8.49
C THR A 80 28.15 -12.06 -8.66
N ALA A 81 27.47 -10.91 -8.59
CA ALA A 81 28.10 -9.60 -8.64
C ALA A 81 29.03 -9.33 -7.45
N ILE A 82 28.87 -10.04 -6.32
CA ILE A 82 29.79 -9.95 -5.17
C ILE A 82 31.20 -10.35 -5.60
N GLU A 83 31.33 -11.43 -6.39
CA GLU A 83 32.62 -11.91 -6.89
C GLU A 83 33.24 -10.96 -7.93
N ARG A 84 32.40 -10.41 -8.81
CA ARG A 84 32.85 -9.53 -9.90
C ARG A 84 33.23 -8.12 -9.44
N ASN A 85 32.80 -7.69 -8.25
CA ASN A 85 32.94 -6.29 -7.79
C ASN A 85 33.66 -6.16 -6.42
N PRO A 86 34.90 -6.65 -6.26
CA PRO A 86 35.59 -6.72 -4.97
C PRO A 86 35.80 -5.35 -4.30
N LYS A 87 36.02 -4.28 -5.08
CA LYS A 87 36.19 -2.92 -4.53
C LYS A 87 34.91 -2.41 -3.86
N THR A 88 33.76 -2.64 -4.50
CA THR A 88 32.45 -2.28 -3.95
C THR A 88 32.14 -3.08 -2.68
N VAL A 89 32.40 -4.39 -2.73
CA VAL A 89 32.22 -5.28 -1.57
C VAL A 89 33.07 -4.83 -0.39
N ASN A 90 34.36 -4.52 -0.60
CA ASN A 90 35.25 -4.05 0.46
C ASN A 90 34.79 -2.72 1.05
N ARG A 91 34.34 -1.76 0.21
CA ARG A 91 33.81 -0.47 0.68
C ARG A 91 32.55 -0.64 1.53
N LEU A 92 31.62 -1.49 1.09
CA LEU A 92 30.39 -1.79 1.84
C LEU A 92 30.72 -2.49 3.17
N CYS A 93 31.59 -3.49 3.16
CA CYS A 93 32.00 -4.20 4.37
C CYS A 93 32.76 -3.31 5.33
N GLY A 94 33.60 -2.38 4.84
CA GLY A 94 34.25 -1.36 5.67
C GLY A 94 33.24 -0.58 6.51
N ARG A 95 32.16 -0.09 5.88
CA ARG A 95 31.07 0.61 6.57
C ARG A 95 30.32 -0.29 7.56
N LEU A 96 30.13 -1.57 7.23
CA LEU A 96 29.54 -2.53 8.15
C LEU A 96 30.43 -2.72 9.39
N TYR A 97 31.74 -2.86 9.21
CA TYR A 97 32.67 -3.00 10.32
C TYR A 97 32.71 -1.77 11.22
N GLU A 98 32.70 -0.57 10.63
CA GLU A 98 32.61 0.71 11.36
C GLU A 98 31.31 0.81 12.16
N MET A 99 30.21 0.29 11.62
CA MET A 99 28.89 0.31 12.27
C MET A 99 28.81 -0.64 13.48
N GLY A 100 29.50 -1.78 13.42
CA GLY A 100 29.48 -2.78 14.48
C GLY A 100 28.26 -3.72 14.41
N LEU A 101 28.41 -4.93 14.98
CA LEU A 101 27.41 -5.99 14.90
C LEU A 101 26.06 -5.62 15.53
N ASP A 102 26.07 -4.96 16.68
CA ASP A 102 24.84 -4.61 17.40
C ASP A 102 23.98 -3.64 16.58
N LYS A 103 24.62 -2.63 15.97
CA LYS A 103 23.92 -1.67 15.14
C LYS A 103 23.48 -2.27 13.81
N ILE A 104 24.27 -3.20 13.24
CA ILE A 104 23.83 -3.98 12.08
C ILE A 104 22.55 -4.76 12.42
N TYR A 105 22.52 -5.44 13.57
CA TYR A 105 21.34 -6.20 13.99
C TYR A 105 20.12 -5.31 14.13
N GLU A 106 20.27 -4.20 14.88
CA GLU A 106 19.22 -3.20 15.08
C GLU A 106 18.63 -2.75 13.73
N ARG A 107 19.49 -2.34 12.78
CA ARG A 107 19.08 -1.90 11.45
C ARG A 107 18.41 -3.00 10.63
N CYS A 108 18.86 -4.25 10.73
CA CYS A 108 18.23 -5.37 10.02
C CYS A 108 16.87 -5.75 10.62
N SER A 109 16.70 -5.51 11.92
CA SER A 109 15.51 -5.81 12.70
C SER A 109 14.48 -4.68 12.71
N GLU A 110 14.74 -3.57 12.02
CA GLU A 110 13.77 -2.48 11.95
C GLU A 110 12.41 -2.99 11.42
N PRO A 111 11.31 -2.48 11.99
CA PRO A 111 9.97 -2.86 11.55
C PRO A 111 9.80 -2.60 10.05
N LYS A 112 8.81 -3.25 9.44
CA LYS A 112 8.47 -2.93 8.05
C LYS A 112 8.01 -1.48 8.00
N GLU A 113 8.49 -0.71 7.01
CA GLU A 113 8.03 0.67 6.81
C GLU A 113 6.50 0.71 6.77
N THR A 114 5.87 1.60 7.54
CA THR A 114 4.40 1.72 7.68
C THR A 114 3.70 1.81 6.32
N ASN A 115 4.29 2.54 5.37
CA ASN A 115 3.78 2.69 4.00
C ASN A 115 3.67 1.37 3.22
N ARG A 116 4.45 0.34 3.58
CA ARG A 116 4.38 -1.01 2.98
C ARG A 116 3.36 -1.91 3.68
N GLN A 117 2.92 -1.55 4.89
CA GLN A 117 1.94 -2.29 5.67
C GLN A 117 0.51 -1.76 5.48
N ILE A 118 0.35 -0.52 5.02
CA ILE A 118 -0.94 0.15 4.85
C ILE A 118 -1.82 -0.49 3.76
N GLY A 119 -1.22 -1.02 2.67
CA GLY A 119 -1.99 -1.55 1.53
C GLY A 119 -3.06 -2.60 1.91
N PRO A 120 -2.70 -3.67 2.64
CA PRO A 120 -3.67 -4.68 3.09
C PRO A 120 -4.73 -4.18 4.09
N MET A 121 -4.44 -3.12 4.86
CA MET A 121 -5.31 -2.68 5.96
C MET A 121 -6.70 -2.27 5.50
N PHE A 122 -6.83 -1.67 4.31
CA PHE A 122 -8.14 -1.34 3.76
C PHE A 122 -9.01 -2.58 3.58
N LYS A 123 -8.44 -3.70 3.10
CA LYS A 123 -9.18 -4.95 2.93
C LYS A 123 -9.54 -5.59 4.25
N ASP A 124 -8.64 -5.55 5.22
CA ASP A 124 -8.92 -6.05 6.57
C ASP A 124 -10.02 -5.22 7.25
N TRP A 125 -10.03 -3.90 7.02
CA TRP A 125 -11.11 -3.02 7.46
C TRP A 125 -12.46 -3.39 6.84
N LEU A 126 -12.51 -3.75 5.55
CA LEU A 126 -13.72 -4.26 4.91
C LEU A 126 -14.20 -5.59 5.54
N ARG A 127 -13.26 -6.52 5.80
CA ARG A 127 -13.55 -7.83 6.45
C ARG A 127 -14.12 -7.71 7.85
N ASN A 128 -13.76 -6.64 8.57
CA ASN A 128 -14.28 -6.35 9.90
C ASN A 128 -15.70 -5.76 9.90
N LYS A 129 -16.47 -5.92 8.82
CA LYS A 129 -17.86 -5.44 8.65
C LYS A 129 -18.01 -3.93 8.81
N SER A 130 -16.97 -3.15 8.52
CA SER A 130 -16.99 -1.70 8.69
C SER A 130 -18.01 -0.99 7.80
N LEU A 131 -18.42 -1.63 6.69
CA LEU A 131 -19.50 -1.17 5.82
C LEU A 131 -20.91 -1.63 6.27
N GLY A 132 -21.03 -2.33 7.40
CA GLY A 132 -22.30 -2.84 7.94
C GLY A 132 -22.83 -4.12 7.27
N ILE A 133 -22.05 -4.74 6.37
CA ILE A 133 -22.35 -6.04 5.79
C ILE A 133 -21.10 -6.94 5.81
N ASP A 134 -21.34 -8.24 5.82
CA ASP A 134 -20.30 -9.25 5.65
C ASP A 134 -19.84 -9.32 4.19
N PRO A 135 -18.52 -9.21 3.93
CA PRO A 135 -17.99 -9.55 2.63
C PRO A 135 -18.26 -11.02 2.29
N VAL A 136 -18.43 -11.31 1.00
CA VAL A 136 -18.79 -12.63 0.50
C VAL A 136 -17.81 -13.10 -0.57
N ASP A 137 -17.67 -14.41 -0.73
CA ASP A 137 -16.90 -14.99 -1.82
C ASP A 137 -17.54 -14.74 -3.21
N ILE A 138 -16.81 -15.09 -4.26
CA ILE A 138 -17.23 -14.86 -5.65
C ILE A 138 -18.49 -15.63 -6.04
N ASP A 139 -18.66 -16.85 -5.53
CA ASP A 139 -19.81 -17.70 -5.85
C ASP A 139 -21.08 -17.10 -5.25
N THR A 140 -21.01 -16.67 -3.99
CA THR A 140 -22.07 -15.97 -3.29
C THR A 140 -22.36 -14.62 -3.94
N PHE A 141 -21.31 -13.86 -4.29
CA PHE A 141 -21.43 -12.55 -4.94
C PHE A 141 -22.21 -12.66 -6.26
N THR A 142 -21.95 -13.70 -7.06
CA THR A 142 -22.57 -13.89 -8.39
C THR A 142 -23.91 -14.63 -8.35
N SER A 143 -24.20 -15.36 -7.27
CA SER A 143 -25.44 -16.18 -7.14
C SER A 143 -26.74 -15.37 -7.09
N ASN A 144 -26.69 -14.10 -6.69
CA ASN A 144 -27.87 -13.27 -6.48
C ASN A 144 -27.56 -11.77 -6.63
N ASN A 145 -28.57 -10.92 -6.46
CA ASN A 145 -28.46 -9.46 -6.63
C ASN A 145 -28.54 -8.66 -5.31
N LYS A 146 -28.37 -9.31 -4.16
CA LYS A 146 -28.35 -8.61 -2.87
C LYS A 146 -27.09 -7.75 -2.74
N ASP A 147 -27.16 -6.76 -1.86
CA ASP A 147 -26.02 -5.92 -1.55
C ASP A 147 -24.87 -6.78 -0.99
N ALA A 148 -23.67 -6.55 -1.49
CA ALA A 148 -22.51 -7.39 -1.23
C ALA A 148 -21.20 -6.63 -1.46
N VAL A 149 -20.18 -6.98 -0.68
CA VAL A 149 -18.77 -6.64 -0.93
C VAL A 149 -18.04 -7.94 -1.24
N LEU A 150 -17.27 -7.97 -2.32
CA LEU A 150 -16.53 -9.16 -2.73
C LEU A 150 -15.24 -9.28 -1.91
N ASP A 151 -15.08 -10.37 -1.16
CA ASP A 151 -13.79 -10.74 -0.54
C ASP A 151 -13.05 -11.72 -1.46
N ALA A 152 -12.12 -11.17 -2.24
CA ALA A 152 -11.28 -11.94 -3.14
C ALA A 152 -9.89 -11.32 -3.28
N SER A 153 -8.97 -12.04 -3.92
CA SER A 153 -7.66 -11.47 -4.28
C SER A 153 -7.80 -10.33 -5.29
N ASP A 154 -6.80 -9.44 -5.36
CA ASP A 154 -6.75 -8.36 -6.37
C ASP A 154 -6.97 -8.86 -7.79
N LYS A 155 -6.35 -10.01 -8.09
CA LYS A 155 -6.45 -10.66 -9.39
C LYS A 155 -7.86 -11.17 -9.65
N ALA A 156 -8.49 -11.84 -8.67
CA ALA A 156 -9.84 -12.36 -8.83
C ALA A 156 -10.88 -11.23 -8.99
N MET A 157 -10.73 -10.13 -8.26
CA MET A 157 -11.57 -8.94 -8.43
C MET A 157 -11.39 -8.31 -9.83
N MET A 158 -10.15 -8.19 -10.31
CA MET A 158 -9.85 -7.71 -11.66
C MET A 158 -10.44 -8.63 -12.73
N ASP A 159 -10.29 -9.95 -12.59
CA ASP A 159 -10.80 -10.95 -13.54
C ASP A 159 -12.34 -10.89 -13.63
N PHE A 160 -13.02 -10.73 -12.49
CA PHE A 160 -14.46 -10.46 -12.44
C PHE A 160 -14.81 -9.15 -13.16
N ALA A 161 -14.14 -8.05 -12.84
CA ALA A 161 -14.43 -6.75 -13.43
C ALA A 161 -14.18 -6.72 -14.95
N LYS A 162 -13.14 -7.41 -15.43
CA LYS A 162 -12.88 -7.62 -16.86
C LYS A 162 -14.03 -8.32 -17.54
N LYS A 163 -14.46 -9.45 -16.97
CA LYS A 163 -15.47 -10.33 -17.55
C LYS A 163 -16.87 -9.70 -17.53
N GLU A 164 -17.28 -9.14 -16.40
CA GLU A 164 -18.67 -8.74 -16.16
C GLU A 164 -18.89 -7.22 -16.31
N LEU A 165 -17.86 -6.41 -16.06
CA LEU A 165 -17.95 -4.95 -15.96
C LEU A 165 -17.23 -4.21 -17.08
N ASN A 166 -16.64 -4.90 -18.05
CA ASN A 166 -15.89 -4.29 -19.17
C ASN A 166 -14.71 -3.41 -18.69
N TYR A 167 -14.05 -3.81 -17.60
CA TYR A 167 -12.85 -3.14 -17.09
C TYR A 167 -11.61 -3.62 -17.84
N ASN A 168 -10.93 -2.75 -18.60
CA ASN A 168 -9.84 -3.19 -19.50
C ASN A 168 -8.43 -2.95 -18.96
N ARG A 169 -8.28 -2.36 -17.77
CA ARG A 169 -6.97 -2.15 -17.15
C ARG A 169 -6.36 -3.47 -16.63
N ASP A 170 -5.05 -3.61 -16.83
CA ASP A 170 -4.23 -4.70 -16.27
C ASP A 170 -3.74 -4.35 -14.85
N LYS A 171 -4.67 -3.98 -13.97
CA LYS A 171 -4.40 -3.60 -12.59
C LYS A 171 -5.47 -4.18 -11.67
N GLY A 172 -5.02 -4.73 -10.55
CA GLY A 172 -5.90 -5.19 -9.46
C GLY A 172 -6.81 -4.08 -8.93
N LEU A 173 -7.90 -4.47 -8.29
CA LEU A 173 -8.85 -3.56 -7.66
C LEU A 173 -8.83 -3.77 -6.15
N ASP A 174 -8.91 -2.69 -5.38
CA ASP A 174 -9.00 -2.75 -3.91
C ASP A 174 -10.45 -3.01 -3.45
N LEU A 175 -11.44 -2.65 -4.26
CA LEU A 175 -12.86 -2.85 -3.97
C LEU A 175 -13.63 -3.31 -5.22
N VAL A 176 -14.43 -4.36 -5.03
CA VAL A 176 -15.58 -4.70 -5.89
C VAL A 176 -16.80 -4.89 -5.00
N ALA A 177 -17.88 -4.17 -5.28
CA ALA A 177 -19.10 -4.24 -4.51
C ALA A 177 -20.34 -4.15 -5.40
N ARG A 178 -21.49 -4.53 -4.84
CA ARG A 178 -22.81 -4.31 -5.41
C ARG A 178 -23.70 -3.72 -4.36
N PHE A 179 -24.28 -2.56 -4.62
CA PHE A 179 -25.24 -1.89 -3.75
C PHE A 179 -26.39 -1.35 -4.59
N ASN A 180 -27.63 -1.57 -4.15
CA ASN A 180 -28.84 -1.19 -4.88
C ASN A 180 -28.79 -1.65 -6.36
N LYS A 181 -28.35 -2.91 -6.58
CA LYS A 181 -28.17 -3.55 -7.90
C LYS A 181 -27.15 -2.87 -8.83
N LYS A 182 -26.40 -1.87 -8.36
CA LYS A 182 -25.32 -1.22 -9.13
C LYS A 182 -23.99 -1.83 -8.71
N HIS A 183 -23.13 -2.14 -9.68
CA HIS A 183 -21.76 -2.55 -9.40
C HIS A 183 -20.90 -1.33 -9.13
N ILE A 184 -19.95 -1.49 -8.21
CA ILE A 184 -18.97 -0.47 -7.81
C ILE A 184 -17.59 -1.11 -7.89
N ILE A 185 -16.64 -0.39 -8.48
CA ILE A 185 -15.22 -0.74 -8.43
C ILE A 185 -14.43 0.43 -7.88
N GLY A 186 -13.34 0.15 -7.17
CA GLY A 186 -12.49 1.22 -6.65
C GLY A 186 -11.07 0.83 -6.32
N GLU A 187 -10.25 1.87 -6.24
CA GLU A 187 -8.86 1.84 -5.78
C GLU A 187 -8.77 2.62 -4.47
N ALA A 188 -8.07 2.06 -3.48
CA ALA A 188 -7.85 2.67 -2.17
C ALA A 188 -6.39 3.04 -1.96
N LYS A 189 -6.12 4.27 -1.50
CA LYS A 189 -4.76 4.75 -1.21
C LYS A 189 -4.76 5.69 -0.02
N PHE A 190 -3.81 5.49 0.89
CA PHE A 190 -3.53 6.43 1.97
C PHE A 190 -2.27 7.25 1.64
N LEU A 191 -2.48 8.51 1.30
CA LEU A 191 -1.45 9.44 0.84
C LEU A 191 -0.88 10.20 2.05
N THR A 192 0.27 9.74 2.54
CA THR A 192 0.86 10.25 3.80
C THR A 192 1.77 11.46 3.62
N ASP A 193 2.15 11.80 2.37
CA ASP A 193 3.06 12.89 2.05
C ASP A 193 2.76 13.47 0.66
N MET A 194 3.24 14.69 0.40
CA MET A 194 2.98 15.47 -0.82
C MET A 194 3.98 15.20 -1.96
N GLY A 195 4.94 14.27 -1.78
CA GLY A 195 6.02 14.03 -2.75
C GLY A 195 6.44 12.55 -2.91
N GLY A 196 7.31 12.31 -3.89
CA GLY A 196 7.88 10.98 -4.17
C GLY A 196 6.86 10.02 -4.80
N HIS A 197 6.84 8.77 -4.33
CA HIS A 197 5.98 7.70 -4.84
C HIS A 197 4.47 7.95 -4.62
N GLN A 198 4.09 8.96 -3.84
CA GLN A 198 2.70 9.28 -3.54
C GLN A 198 1.95 9.84 -4.75
N HIS A 199 2.63 10.56 -5.65
CA HIS A 199 2.00 10.99 -6.91
C HIS A 199 1.63 9.81 -7.80
N THR A 200 2.51 8.80 -7.91
CA THR A 200 2.20 7.58 -8.66
C THR A 200 1.00 6.84 -8.07
N GLN A 201 0.86 6.81 -6.74
CA GLN A 201 -0.29 6.20 -6.08
C GLN A 201 -1.60 6.96 -6.36
N PHE A 202 -1.55 8.29 -6.33
CA PHE A 202 -2.69 9.12 -6.72
C PHE A 202 -3.07 8.91 -8.19
N ASP A 203 -2.10 8.99 -9.09
CA ASP A 203 -2.31 8.82 -10.54
C ASP A 203 -2.87 7.42 -10.87
N ASP A 204 -2.41 6.38 -10.15
CA ASP A 204 -2.94 5.02 -10.27
C ASP A 204 -4.45 4.97 -9.95
N ALA A 205 -4.87 5.61 -8.85
CA ALA A 205 -6.27 5.65 -8.44
C ALA A 205 -7.14 6.47 -9.40
N ILE A 206 -6.62 7.61 -9.88
CA ILE A 206 -7.30 8.41 -10.91
C ILE A 206 -7.48 7.61 -12.19
N ALA A 207 -6.45 6.91 -12.63
CA ALA A 207 -6.52 6.14 -13.86
C ALA A 207 -7.48 4.94 -13.77
N THR A 208 -7.75 4.41 -12.57
CA THR A 208 -8.82 3.42 -12.33
C THR A 208 -10.22 4.04 -12.50
N ILE A 209 -10.43 5.29 -12.07
CA ILE A 209 -11.75 5.94 -12.16
C ILE A 209 -12.05 6.65 -13.48
N GLU A 210 -11.03 6.89 -14.29
CA GLU A 210 -11.17 7.44 -15.65
C GLU A 210 -11.24 6.35 -16.74
N GLU A 211 -11.13 5.06 -16.36
CA GLU A 211 -11.26 3.94 -17.29
C GLU A 211 -12.62 3.99 -17.99
N ARG A 212 -12.60 3.93 -19.33
CA ARG A 212 -13.78 4.21 -20.16
C ARG A 212 -14.63 2.97 -20.34
N ASN A 213 -15.94 3.19 -20.50
CA ASN A 213 -16.94 2.15 -20.81
C ASN A 213 -17.07 1.04 -19.75
N VAL A 214 -16.64 1.30 -18.52
CA VAL A 214 -16.83 0.38 -17.40
C VAL A 214 -18.31 0.40 -16.99
N LYS A 215 -18.93 -0.79 -16.86
CA LYS A 215 -20.32 -0.98 -16.45
C LYS A 215 -20.46 -0.98 -14.91
N ALA A 216 -19.81 -0.04 -14.26
CA ALA A 216 -19.79 0.09 -12.80
C ALA A 216 -19.58 1.56 -12.40
N ILE A 217 -20.01 1.91 -11.19
CA ILE A 217 -19.64 3.17 -10.58
C ILE A 217 -18.18 3.06 -10.15
N GLN A 218 -17.34 3.90 -10.72
CA GLN A 218 -15.93 3.96 -10.37
C GLN A 218 -15.71 4.98 -9.24
N ILE A 219 -14.98 4.57 -8.20
CA ILE A 219 -14.66 5.42 -7.05
C ILE A 219 -13.18 5.34 -6.70
N ALA A 220 -12.62 6.46 -6.22
CA ALA A 220 -11.29 6.49 -5.62
C ALA A 220 -11.43 6.78 -4.14
N ILE A 221 -10.90 5.86 -3.33
CA ILE A 221 -10.96 5.91 -1.88
C ILE A 221 -9.61 6.43 -1.42
N LEU A 222 -9.49 7.74 -1.30
CA LEU A 222 -8.23 8.41 -1.04
C LEU A 222 -8.27 9.02 0.36
N ASP A 223 -7.24 8.75 1.15
CA ASP A 223 -7.12 9.28 2.51
C ASP A 223 -5.80 10.04 2.69
N GLY A 224 -5.72 10.88 3.72
CA GLY A 224 -4.49 11.55 4.13
C GLY A 224 -4.37 13.00 3.66
N VAL A 225 -3.17 13.41 3.24
CA VAL A 225 -2.81 14.83 3.12
C VAL A 225 -3.51 15.57 1.99
N LEU A 226 -4.13 14.86 1.04
CA LEU A 226 -4.82 15.44 -0.12
C LEU A 226 -6.00 16.36 0.24
N TYR A 227 -6.58 16.18 1.44
CA TYR A 227 -7.72 16.97 1.91
C TYR A 227 -7.34 18.22 2.69
N ILE A 228 -6.04 18.46 2.90
CA ILE A 228 -5.56 19.67 3.56
C ILE A 228 -5.67 20.86 2.58
N PRO A 229 -6.49 21.89 2.88
CA PRO A 229 -6.66 23.03 2.00
C PRO A 229 -5.36 23.79 1.81
N GLY A 230 -5.02 24.09 0.56
CA GLY A 230 -3.84 24.90 0.27
C GLY A 230 -3.38 24.84 -1.18
N GLY A 231 -2.14 25.25 -1.40
CA GLY A 231 -1.52 25.33 -2.73
C GLY A 231 -1.05 23.99 -3.30
N SER A 232 -1.20 22.88 -2.57
CA SER A 232 -0.65 21.58 -2.97
C SER A 232 -1.29 21.06 -4.25
N LYS A 233 -0.50 20.30 -5.02
CA LYS A 233 -0.95 19.71 -6.30
C LYS A 233 -2.14 18.77 -6.08
N MET A 234 -2.06 17.90 -5.07
CA MET A 234 -3.12 16.94 -4.75
C MET A 234 -4.43 17.62 -4.32
N TYR A 235 -4.36 18.67 -3.49
CA TYR A 235 -5.58 19.39 -3.09
C TYR A 235 -6.24 20.05 -4.31
N LYS A 236 -5.46 20.74 -5.16
CA LYS A 236 -5.97 21.35 -6.40
C LYS A 236 -6.59 20.32 -7.34
N TYR A 237 -6.03 19.12 -7.41
CA TYR A 237 -6.56 18.02 -8.21
C TYR A 237 -7.93 17.58 -7.74
N VAL A 238 -8.11 17.31 -6.45
CA VAL A 238 -9.42 16.89 -5.94
C VAL A 238 -10.43 18.04 -5.88
N SER A 239 -9.98 19.28 -5.68
CA SER A 239 -10.87 20.45 -5.57
C SER A 239 -11.30 21.03 -6.93
N ASN A 240 -10.48 20.84 -7.97
CA ASN A 240 -10.69 21.46 -9.29
C ASN A 240 -10.73 20.44 -10.44
N GLU A 241 -9.62 19.76 -10.73
CA GLU A 241 -9.47 18.95 -11.96
C GLU A 241 -10.40 17.72 -11.94
N TYR A 242 -10.35 16.94 -10.86
CA TYR A 242 -11.15 15.74 -10.68
C TYR A 242 -12.38 15.98 -9.81
N MET A 243 -12.79 17.25 -9.64
CA MET A 243 -13.84 17.66 -8.70
C MET A 243 -15.22 17.06 -8.97
N LYS A 244 -15.44 16.41 -10.12
CA LYS A 244 -16.71 15.74 -10.47
C LYS A 244 -16.68 14.23 -10.22
N HIS A 245 -15.48 13.64 -10.13
CA HIS A 245 -15.30 12.22 -9.89
C HIS A 245 -15.70 11.83 -8.47
N ASN A 246 -15.99 10.54 -8.25
CA ASN A 246 -16.29 10.01 -6.93
C ASN A 246 -14.99 9.75 -6.16
N ILE A 247 -14.34 10.83 -5.73
CA ILE A 247 -13.15 10.78 -4.87
C ILE A 247 -13.58 11.07 -3.44
N MET A 248 -13.31 10.16 -2.52
CA MET A 248 -13.77 10.28 -1.13
C MET A 248 -12.86 9.55 -0.15
N SER A 249 -12.96 9.92 1.13
CA SER A 249 -12.31 9.20 2.23
C SER A 249 -13.01 7.87 2.49
N ALA A 250 -12.27 6.86 2.97
CA ALA A 250 -12.87 5.62 3.46
C ALA A 250 -13.96 5.86 4.52
N LEU A 251 -13.84 6.94 5.30
CA LEU A 251 -14.76 7.29 6.38
C LEU A 251 -16.19 7.63 5.90
N VAL A 252 -16.34 8.07 4.66
CA VAL A 252 -17.66 8.38 4.06
C VAL A 252 -18.14 7.30 3.09
N LEU A 253 -17.33 6.26 2.86
CA LEU A 253 -17.61 5.20 1.88
C LEU A 253 -18.91 4.45 2.20
N ARG A 254 -19.16 4.17 3.49
CA ARG A 254 -20.40 3.49 3.89
C ARG A 254 -21.62 4.31 3.51
N GLU A 255 -21.64 5.60 3.85
CA GLU A 255 -22.77 6.47 3.51
C GLU A 255 -22.96 6.60 2.00
N PHE A 256 -21.86 6.65 1.24
CA PHE A 256 -21.88 6.64 -0.22
C PHE A 256 -22.62 5.42 -0.76
N LEU A 257 -22.21 4.22 -0.35
CA LEU A 257 -22.74 2.96 -0.87
C LEU A 257 -24.23 2.80 -0.59
N TYR A 258 -24.71 3.21 0.58
CA TYR A 258 -26.12 3.10 0.97
C TYR A 258 -27.00 4.22 0.39
N GLN A 259 -26.42 5.27 -0.22
CA GLN A 259 -27.15 6.33 -0.92
C GLN A 259 -27.25 6.12 -2.44
N LEU A 260 -26.71 5.00 -2.96
CA LEU A 260 -26.70 4.69 -4.40
C LEU A 260 -28.08 4.41 -4.99
#